data_AF-A0A7S4HFG2-F1
#
_entry.id   AF-A0A7S4HFG2-F1
#
_cell.length_a   1.000
_cell.length_b   1.000
_cell.length_c   1.000
_cell.angle_alpha   90.00
_cell.angle_beta   90.00
_cell.angle_gamma   90.00
#
_symmetry.space_group_name_H-M   'P 1'
#
loop_
_entity.id
_entity.type
_entity.pdbx_description
1 polymer ?
#
loop_
_entity_poly.entity_id
_entity_poly.type
_entity_poly.pdbx_seq_one_letter_code
_entity_poly.pdbx_strand_id
1 'polypeptide(L)'
;ATLHMLDPAVLAQYAVALVAKLWEENEKVRVKATSILGKLEPTVLAQHSAAVIAKLEDGEMDVCREAVWTLGKLEPTVLAQHAAAVVARLGHEDAGVRFAVLQTLGKLEPEMLSQHGASITQWEERETN
;
A
#
# COMPACT_ATOMS: atom_id res chain seq x y z
N ALA A 1 6.47 22.72 -7.08
CA ALA A 1 6.14 22.97 -5.66
C ALA A 1 6.45 21.72 -4.84
N THR A 2 7.26 21.84 -3.79
CA THR A 2 7.74 20.75 -2.93
C THR A 2 6.66 20.30 -1.93
N LEU A 3 5.59 19.67 -2.44
CA LEU A 3 4.49 19.15 -1.63
C LEU A 3 4.98 18.25 -0.48
N HIS A 4 6.11 17.56 -0.64
CA HIS A 4 6.65 16.66 0.37
C HIS A 4 7.16 17.33 1.67
N MET A 5 7.23 18.67 1.71
CA MET A 5 7.67 19.50 2.84
C MET A 5 6.49 20.13 3.62
N LEU A 6 5.25 19.92 3.17
CA LEU A 6 4.07 20.55 3.76
C LEU A 6 3.58 19.76 4.97
N ASP A 7 2.98 20.49 5.91
CA ASP A 7 2.25 19.94 7.06
C ASP A 7 1.18 18.93 6.58
N PRO A 8 1.03 17.76 7.22
CA PRO A 8 -0.03 16.78 6.91
C PRO A 8 -1.43 17.39 6.76
N ALA A 9 -1.78 18.41 7.55
CA ALA A 9 -3.06 19.10 7.45
C ALA A 9 -3.21 19.89 6.14
N VAL A 10 -2.13 20.48 5.64
CA VAL A 10 -2.11 21.16 4.34
C VAL A 10 -2.15 20.14 3.20
N LEU A 11 -1.44 19.01 3.35
CA LEU A 11 -1.46 17.93 2.36
C LEU A 11 -2.86 17.35 2.15
N ALA A 12 -3.68 17.27 3.20
CA ALA A 12 -5.05 16.78 3.12
C ALA A 12 -5.91 17.58 2.12
N GLN A 13 -5.66 18.89 1.97
CA GLN A 13 -6.38 19.75 1.01
C GLN A 13 -6.08 19.37 -0.45
N TYR A 14 -4.94 18.74 -0.70
CA TYR A 14 -4.50 18.29 -2.02
C TYR A 14 -4.74 16.80 -2.25
N ALA A 15 -5.37 16.08 -1.32
CA ALA A 15 -5.50 14.63 -1.39
C ALA A 15 -6.21 14.16 -2.68
N VAL A 16 -7.27 14.84 -3.10
CA VAL A 16 -7.97 14.54 -4.37
C VAL A 16 -7.05 14.74 -5.58
N ALA A 17 -6.26 15.81 -5.60
CA ALA A 17 -5.31 16.07 -6.67
C ALA A 17 -4.17 15.03 -6.69
N LEU A 18 -3.68 14.61 -5.52
CA LEU A 18 -2.69 13.54 -5.40
C LEU A 18 -3.25 12.20 -5.86
N VAL A 19 -4.51 11.89 -5.54
CA VAL A 19 -5.20 10.70 -6.04
C VAL A 19 -5.23 10.70 -7.56
N ALA A 20 -5.58 11.81 -8.21
CA ALA A 20 -5.53 11.89 -9.68
C ALA A 20 -4.13 11.59 -10.26
N LYS A 21 -3.06 11.93 -9.53
CA LYS A 21 -1.67 11.64 -9.94
C LYS A 21 -1.28 10.16 -9.89
N LEU A 22 -2.11 9.30 -9.31
CA LEU A 22 -1.92 7.84 -9.33
C LEU A 22 -2.15 7.19 -10.70
N TRP A 23 -2.68 7.94 -11.67
CA TRP A 23 -2.93 7.46 -13.04
C TRP A 23 -2.13 8.22 -14.11
N GLU A 24 -1.15 9.01 -13.70
CA GLU A 24 -0.23 9.65 -14.64
C GLU A 24 0.67 8.61 -15.31
N GLU A 25 1.03 8.85 -16.56
CA GLU A 25 1.86 7.95 -17.36
C GLU A 25 3.25 7.74 -16.75
N ASN A 26 3.82 8.79 -16.17
CA ASN A 26 5.15 8.75 -15.57
C ASN A 26 5.14 8.02 -14.22
N GLU A 27 5.91 6.94 -14.12
CA GLU A 27 6.05 6.08 -12.95
C GLU A 27 6.53 6.85 -11.72
N LYS A 28 7.47 7.79 -11.89
CA LYS A 28 8.01 8.59 -10.78
C LYS A 28 6.95 9.52 -10.21
N VAL A 29 6.02 10.00 -11.04
CA VAL A 29 4.88 10.81 -10.59
C VAL A 29 3.94 9.93 -9.76
N ARG A 30 3.61 8.73 -10.23
CA ARG A 30 2.78 7.78 -9.48
C ARG A 30 3.41 7.41 -8.13
N VAL A 31 4.67 6.99 -8.12
CA VAL A 31 5.43 6.69 -6.87
C VAL A 31 5.38 7.90 -5.92
N LYS A 32 5.68 9.10 -6.42
CA LYS A 32 5.71 10.29 -5.57
C LYS A 32 4.33 10.62 -5.01
N ALA A 33 3.26 10.48 -5.80
CA ALA A 33 1.90 10.70 -5.37
C ALA A 33 1.49 9.70 -4.28
N THR A 34 1.73 8.40 -4.50
CA THR A 34 1.49 7.33 -3.52
C THR A 34 2.23 7.61 -2.21
N SER A 35 3.51 7.98 -2.31
CA SER A 35 4.35 8.31 -1.15
C SER A 35 3.84 9.50 -0.35
N ILE A 36 3.34 10.55 -1.03
CA ILE A 36 2.77 11.72 -0.34
C ILE A 36 1.43 11.36 0.32
N LEU A 37 0.59 10.53 -0.31
CA LEU A 37 -0.63 10.01 0.32
C LEU A 37 -0.30 9.25 1.62
N GLY A 38 0.79 8.46 1.64
CA GLY A 38 1.27 7.78 2.85
C GLY A 38 1.77 8.69 3.98
N LYS A 39 1.87 10.01 3.75
CA LYS A 39 2.18 11.01 4.79
C LYS A 39 0.95 11.70 5.36
N LEU A 40 -0.23 11.46 4.78
CA LEU A 40 -1.48 11.97 5.31
C LEU A 40 -1.79 11.32 6.66
N GLU A 41 -2.57 12.02 7.47
CA GLU A 41 -3.16 11.42 8.67
C GLU A 41 -3.91 10.12 8.29
N PRO A 42 -3.79 9.04 9.09
CA PRO A 42 -4.35 7.73 8.74
C PRO A 42 -5.84 7.77 8.39
N THR A 43 -6.61 8.63 9.07
CA THR A 43 -8.04 8.82 8.83
C THR A 43 -8.35 9.48 7.49
N VAL A 44 -7.48 10.36 7.00
CA VAL A 44 -7.60 10.99 5.67
C VAL A 44 -7.13 10.01 4.60
N LEU A 45 -6.01 9.30 4.83
CA LEU A 45 -5.54 8.26 3.92
C LEU A 45 -6.58 7.16 3.71
N ALA A 46 -7.30 6.77 4.77
CA ALA A 46 -8.38 5.78 4.70
C ALA A 46 -9.48 6.16 3.70
N GLN A 47 -9.77 7.45 3.50
CA GLN A 47 -10.74 7.92 2.51
C GLN A 47 -10.31 7.66 1.06
N HIS A 48 -9.01 7.41 0.85
CA HIS A 48 -8.39 7.20 -0.45
C HIS A 48 -7.75 5.82 -0.60
N SER A 49 -7.95 4.91 0.37
CA SER A 49 -7.31 3.59 0.37
C SER A 49 -7.64 2.78 -0.89
N ALA A 50 -8.88 2.87 -1.41
CA ALA A 50 -9.29 2.21 -2.64
C ALA A 50 -8.42 2.60 -3.86
N ALA A 51 -8.03 3.87 -3.97
CA ALA A 51 -7.15 4.34 -5.04
C ALA A 51 -5.73 3.78 -4.89
N VAL A 52 -5.24 3.69 -3.64
CA VAL A 52 -3.92 3.09 -3.35
C VAL A 52 -3.94 1.58 -3.59
N ILE A 53 -5.04 0.88 -3.30
CA ILE A 53 -5.19 -0.56 -3.58
C ILE A 53 -5.11 -0.83 -5.09
N ALA A 54 -5.71 0.02 -5.92
CA ALA A 54 -5.60 -0.12 -7.37
C ALA A 54 -4.14 -0.02 -7.87
N LYS A 55 -3.23 0.56 -7.08
CA LYS A 55 -1.79 0.64 -7.39
C LYS A 55 -1.00 -0.62 -7.01
N LEU A 56 -1.61 -1.61 -6.36
CA LEU A 56 -1.02 -2.93 -6.17
C LEU A 56 -0.90 -3.71 -7.49
N GLU A 57 -1.64 -3.32 -8.53
CA GLU A 57 -1.63 -3.91 -9.88
C GLU A 57 -0.94 -3.00 -10.91
N ASP A 58 -0.16 -2.03 -10.45
CA ASP A 58 0.57 -1.16 -11.37
C ASP A 58 1.64 -1.97 -12.14
N GLY A 59 1.90 -1.58 -13.39
CA GLY A 59 2.90 -2.27 -14.21
C GLY A 59 4.34 -2.06 -13.72
N GLU A 60 4.55 -1.07 -12.86
CA GLU A 60 5.87 -0.71 -12.34
C GLU A 60 6.05 -1.17 -10.89
N MET A 61 7.04 -2.04 -10.67
CA MET A 61 7.30 -2.66 -9.35
C MET A 61 7.50 -1.63 -8.22
N ASP A 62 8.12 -0.48 -8.52
CA ASP A 62 8.34 0.59 -7.55
C ASP A 62 7.01 1.22 -7.09
N VAL A 63 6.01 1.32 -7.98
CA VAL A 63 4.67 1.82 -7.65
C VAL A 63 3.94 0.81 -6.77
N CYS A 64 4.00 -0.47 -7.12
CA CYS A 64 3.43 -1.56 -6.31
C CYS A 64 4.01 -1.58 -4.90
N ARG A 65 5.34 -1.48 -4.78
CA ARG A 65 6.02 -1.45 -3.47
C ARG A 65 5.60 -0.25 -2.64
N GLU A 66 5.57 0.95 -3.23
CA GLU A 66 5.15 2.16 -2.51
C GLU A 66 3.67 2.10 -2.10
N ALA A 67 2.82 1.48 -2.91
CA ALA A 67 1.41 1.26 -2.58
C ALA A 67 1.25 0.36 -1.35
N VAL A 68 1.99 -0.75 -1.27
CA VAL A 68 1.98 -1.63 -0.10
C VAL A 68 2.45 -0.89 1.17
N TRP A 69 3.50 -0.08 1.06
CA TRP A 69 3.98 0.78 2.16
C TRP A 69 2.98 1.81 2.61
N THR A 70 2.30 2.44 1.66
CA THR A 70 1.27 3.43 1.92
C THR A 70 0.07 2.80 2.62
N LEU A 71 -0.39 1.62 2.18
CA LEU A 71 -1.46 0.88 2.88
C LEU A 71 -1.04 0.51 4.30
N GLY A 72 0.23 0.19 4.54
CA GLY A 72 0.77 -0.05 5.88
C GLY A 72 0.77 1.17 6.80
N LYS A 73 0.38 2.36 6.34
CA LYS A 73 0.18 3.58 7.16
C LYS A 73 -1.26 3.73 7.65
N LEU A 74 -2.18 2.90 7.16
CA LEU A 74 -3.56 2.85 7.65
C LEU A 74 -3.59 2.27 9.07
N GLU A 75 -4.64 2.64 9.81
CA GLU A 75 -4.97 1.96 11.05
C GLU A 75 -5.18 0.45 10.81
N PRO A 76 -4.74 -0.44 11.73
CA PRO A 76 -4.80 -1.89 11.53
C PRO A 76 -6.20 -2.39 11.14
N THR A 77 -7.25 -1.84 11.74
CA THR A 77 -8.64 -2.21 11.44
C THR A 77 -9.08 -1.84 10.03
N VAL A 78 -8.54 -0.75 9.46
CA VAL A 78 -8.79 -0.35 8.07
C VAL A 78 -7.93 -1.18 7.12
N LEU A 79 -6.66 -1.38 7.45
CA LEU A 79 -5.76 -2.23 6.67
C LEU A 79 -6.29 -3.67 6.56
N ALA A 80 -6.87 -4.21 7.62
CA ALA A 80 -7.47 -5.54 7.64
C ALA A 80 -8.60 -5.70 6.61
N GLN A 81 -9.37 -4.64 6.31
CA GLN A 81 -10.40 -4.65 5.28
C GLN A 81 -9.82 -4.85 3.87
N HIS A 82 -8.53 -4.63 3.71
CA HIS A 82 -7.79 -4.74 2.45
C HIS A 82 -6.76 -5.87 2.48
N ALA A 83 -6.74 -6.69 3.54
CA ALA A 83 -5.74 -7.74 3.74
C ALA A 83 -5.71 -8.73 2.57
N ALA A 84 -6.86 -9.09 2.00
CA ALA A 84 -6.94 -9.98 0.84
C ALA A 84 -6.11 -9.47 -0.36
N ALA A 85 -6.21 -8.18 -0.68
CA ALA A 85 -5.49 -7.58 -1.80
C ALA A 85 -3.98 -7.51 -1.52
N VAL A 86 -3.60 -7.24 -0.26
CA VAL A 86 -2.19 -7.20 0.17
C VAL A 86 -1.59 -8.61 0.18
N VAL A 87 -2.30 -9.62 0.70
CA VAL A 87 -1.89 -11.04 0.69
C VAL A 87 -1.70 -11.56 -0.73
N ALA A 88 -2.56 -11.16 -1.67
CA ALA A 88 -2.42 -11.53 -3.08
C ALA A 88 -1.11 -11.01 -3.73
N ARG A 89 -0.37 -10.11 -3.08
CA ARG A 89 0.95 -9.63 -3.52
C ARG A 89 2.12 -10.41 -2.94
N LEU A 90 1.90 -11.41 -2.08
CA LEU A 90 2.96 -12.34 -1.66
C LEU A 90 3.55 -13.09 -2.86
N GLY A 91 2.76 -13.38 -3.89
CA GLY A 91 3.24 -14.02 -5.13
C GLY A 91 3.88 -13.08 -6.15
N HIS A 92 4.17 -11.81 -5.80
CA HIS A 92 4.74 -10.86 -6.74
C HIS A 92 6.19 -11.24 -7.13
N GLU A 93 6.57 -11.02 -8.39
CA GLU A 93 7.89 -11.41 -8.92
C GLU A 93 9.05 -10.66 -8.23
N ASP A 94 8.87 -9.37 -7.97
CA ASP A 94 9.86 -8.54 -7.26
C ASP A 94 9.89 -8.86 -5.75
N ALA A 95 11.08 -9.19 -5.25
CA ALA A 95 11.31 -9.51 -3.84
C ALA A 95 11.12 -8.28 -2.92
N GLY A 96 11.36 -7.06 -3.43
CA GLY A 96 11.10 -5.83 -2.69
C GLY A 96 9.62 -5.61 -2.40
N VAL A 97 8.75 -5.94 -3.36
CA VAL A 97 7.29 -5.96 -3.16
C VAL A 97 6.89 -7.05 -2.16
N ARG A 98 7.41 -8.28 -2.28
CA ARG A 98 7.11 -9.37 -1.31
C ARG A 98 7.52 -9.00 0.11
N PHE A 99 8.71 -8.45 0.28
CA PHE A 99 9.18 -7.93 1.56
C PHE A 99 8.24 -6.85 2.11
N ALA A 100 7.77 -5.95 1.24
CA ALA A 100 6.83 -4.92 1.64
C ALA A 100 5.51 -5.49 2.15
N VAL A 101 5.01 -6.52 1.49
CA VAL A 101 3.78 -7.22 1.88
C VAL A 101 3.92 -7.83 3.26
N LEU A 102 5.00 -8.57 3.52
CA LEU A 102 5.22 -9.21 4.82
C LEU A 102 5.29 -8.20 5.97
N GLN A 103 6.01 -7.11 5.77
CA GLN A 103 6.14 -6.04 6.76
C GLN A 103 4.81 -5.30 7.00
N THR A 104 3.99 -5.12 5.96
CA THR A 104 2.64 -4.54 6.11
C THR A 104 1.68 -5.51 6.81
N LEU A 105 1.68 -6.80 6.45
CA LEU A 105 0.85 -7.81 7.10
C LEU A 105 1.25 -8.06 8.55
N GLY A 106 2.54 -7.95 8.89
CA GLY A 106 3.04 -8.09 10.26
C GLY A 106 2.56 -7.02 11.24
N LYS A 107 1.85 -5.99 10.76
CA LYS A 107 1.17 -4.99 11.61
C LYS A 107 -0.24 -5.42 12.03
N LEU A 108 -0.77 -6.47 11.42
CA LEU A 108 -2.09 -7.00 11.73
C LEU A 108 -1.98 -8.11 12.76
N GLU A 109 -2.90 -8.11 13.71
CA GLU A 109 -3.01 -9.20 14.68
C GLU A 109 -3.38 -10.52 13.97
N PRO A 110 -2.93 -11.68 14.45
CA PRO A 110 -3.20 -12.98 13.82
C PRO A 110 -4.69 -13.23 13.53
N GLU A 111 -5.59 -12.77 14.40
CA GLU A 111 -7.04 -12.91 14.24
C GLU A 111 -7.55 -12.20 12.98
N MET A 112 -6.94 -11.05 12.62
CA MET A 112 -7.28 -10.28 11.42
C MET A 112 -6.80 -10.97 10.14
N LEU A 113 -5.80 -11.85 10.23
CA LEU A 113 -5.26 -12.64 9.12
C LEU A 113 -5.82 -14.06 9.04
N SER A 114 -6.68 -14.46 9.98
CA SER A 114 -7.21 -15.82 10.09
C SER A 114 -7.81 -16.37 8.79
N GLN A 115 -8.51 -15.52 8.04
CA GLN A 115 -9.11 -15.88 6.73
C GLN A 115 -8.08 -16.06 5.61
N HIS A 116 -6.85 -15.58 5.80
CA HIS A 116 -5.77 -15.58 4.81
C HIS A 116 -4.63 -16.55 5.15
N GLY A 117 -4.66 -17.19 6.31
CA GLY A 117 -3.57 -18.05 6.81
C GLY A 117 -3.13 -19.11 5.80
N ALA A 118 -4.08 -19.79 5.15
CA ALA A 118 -3.75 -20.81 4.15
C ALA A 118 -2.94 -20.28 2.96
N SER A 119 -3.24 -19.06 2.48
CA SER A 119 -2.49 -18.43 1.39
C SER A 119 -1.08 -18.03 1.84
N ILE A 120 -0.95 -17.54 3.07
CA ILE A 120 0.34 -17.12 3.65
C ILE A 120 1.24 -18.35 3.84
N THR A 121 0.72 -19.43 4.44
CA THR A 121 1.47 -20.69 4.64
C THR A 121 1.87 -21.31 3.32
N GLN A 122 0.96 -21.38 2.34
CA GLN A 122 1.29 -21.94 1.03
C GLN A 122 2.38 -21.14 0.30
N TRP A 123 2.39 -19.82 0.45
CA TRP A 123 3.46 -18.99 -0.10
C TRP A 123 4.80 -19.28 0.59
N GLU A 124 4.81 -19.37 1.92
CA GLU A 124 6.03 -19.64 2.71
C GLU A 124 6.66 -20.99 2.35
N GLU A 125 5.85 -22.03 2.17
CA GLU A 125 6.30 -23.36 1.72
C GLU A 125 6.92 -23.34 0.32
N ARG A 126 6.47 -22.44 -0.57
CA ARG A 126 7.00 -22.31 -1.94
C ARG A 126 8.30 -21.52 -1.99
N GLU A 127 8.46 -20.53 -1.11
CA GLU A 127 9.66 -19.67 -1.10
C GLU A 127 10.85 -20.36 -0.41
N THR A 128 10.59 -21.32 0.48
CA THR A 128 11.62 -22.02 1.28
C THR A 128 12.09 -23.36 0.70
N ASN A 129 11.40 -23.89 -0.33
CA ASN A 129 11.77 -25.10 -1.06
C ASN A 129 12.47 -24.78 -2.39
#